data_AF-K0K831-F1
#
_entry.id   AF-K0K831-F1
#
_cell.length_a   1.000
_cell.length_b   1.000
_cell.length_c   1.000
_cell.angle_alpha   90.00
_cell.angle_beta   90.00
_cell.angle_gamma   90.00
#
_symmetry.space_group_name_H-M   'P 1'
#
loop_
_entity.id
_entity.type
_entity.pdbx_description
1 polymer ?
#
loop_
_entity_poly.entity_id
_entity_poly.type
_entity_poly.pdbx_seq_one_letter_code
_entity_poly.pdbx_strand_id
1 'polypeptide(L)' 'MVPNMLGSEALPRITAVAPTARVVIFTAYDDDHAALSAALHGGAHGCLRKDVTDTDLVAQSRRIVAGGPTRRSPKSWG' A
#
# COMPACT_ATOMS: atom_id res chain seq x y z
N MET A 1 -7.71 -5.90 6.79
CA MET A 1 -7.33 -7.32 6.72
C MET A 1 -8.29 -7.94 5.74
N VAL A 2 -7.78 -8.66 4.74
CA VAL A 2 -8.64 -9.49 3.90
C VAL A 2 -9.03 -10.69 4.77
N PRO A 3 -10.32 -11.03 4.92
CA PRO A 3 -10.69 -12.21 5.68
C PRO A 3 -9.93 -13.42 5.13
N ASN A 4 -9.22 -14.15 6.00
CA ASN A 4 -8.51 -15.38 5.68
C ASN A 4 -7.29 -15.25 4.73
N MET A 5 -6.75 -14.04 4.53
CA MET A 5 -5.59 -13.86 3.63
C MET A 5 -4.71 -12.68 4.04
N LEU A 6 -3.39 -12.85 3.96
CA LEU A 6 -2.45 -11.75 4.12
C LEU A 6 -2.41 -10.88 2.86
N GLY A 7 -2.15 -9.58 3.01
CA GLY A 7 -2.01 -8.68 1.85
C GLY A 7 -0.90 -9.11 0.89
N SER A 8 0.17 -9.71 1.40
CA SER A 8 1.26 -10.30 0.62
C SER A 8 0.84 -11.53 -0.19
N GLU A 9 -0.16 -12.29 0.26
CA GLU A 9 -0.71 -13.44 -0.47
C GLU A 9 -1.76 -13.03 -1.50
N ALA A 10 -2.48 -11.93 -1.23
CA ALA A 10 -3.45 -11.36 -2.16
C ALA A 10 -2.79 -10.75 -3.40
N LEU A 11 -1.64 -10.09 -3.22
CA LEU A 11 -0.90 -9.40 -4.26
C LEU A 11 -0.65 -10.28 -5.52
N PRO A 12 -0.02 -11.46 -5.44
CA PRO A 12 0.24 -12.30 -6.62
C PRO A 12 -1.06 -12.80 -7.28
N ARG A 13 -2.14 -12.98 -6.50
CA ARG A 13 -3.44 -13.40 -7.07
C ARG A 13 -4.10 -12.27 -7.85
N ILE A 14 -4.02 -11.04 -7.34
CA ILE A 14 -4.57 -9.86 -8.01
C ILE A 14 -3.80 -9.58 -9.31
N THR A 15 -2.46 -9.61 -9.26
CA THR A 15 -1.65 -9.32 -10.46
C THR A 15 -1.75 -10.42 -11.51
N ALA A 16 -2.01 -11.67 -11.12
CA ALA A 16 -2.28 -12.75 -12.07
C ALA A 16 -3.56 -12.53 -12.89
N VAL A 17 -4.62 -11.97 -12.29
CA VAL A 17 -5.90 -11.72 -12.99
C VAL A 17 -5.99 -10.32 -13.60
N ALA A 18 -5.23 -9.36 -13.07
CA ALA A 18 -5.18 -7.98 -13.54
C ALA A 18 -3.73 -7.47 -13.59
N PRO A 19 -2.95 -7.85 -14.63
CA PRO A 19 -1.52 -7.52 -14.71
C PRO A 19 -1.23 -6.02 -14.76
N THR A 20 -2.19 -5.20 -15.16
CA THR A 20 -2.08 -3.74 -15.24
C THR A 20 -2.60 -3.03 -13.99
N ALA A 21 -3.16 -3.76 -13.02
CA ALA A 21 -3.69 -3.16 -11.80
C ALA A 21 -2.56 -2.63 -10.91
N ARG A 22 -2.74 -1.41 -10.40
CA ARG A 22 -1.86 -0.87 -9.36
C ARG A 22 -2.37 -1.25 -7.99
N VAL A 23 -1.62 -2.10 -7.31
CA VAL A 23 -1.97 -2.63 -5.98
C VAL A 23 -1.26 -1.83 -4.88
N VAL A 24 -2.04 -1.40 -3.89
CA VAL A 24 -1.57 -0.64 -2.71
C VAL A 24 -1.97 -1.39 -1.45
N ILE A 25 -1.05 -1.52 -0.50
CA ILE A 25 -1.32 -2.16 0.79
C ILE A 25 -1.85 -1.12 1.77
N PHE A 26 -3.06 -1.30 2.28
CA PHE A 26 -3.66 -0.45 3.33
C PHE A 26 -3.53 -1.12 4.71
N THR A 27 -2.64 -0.60 5.54
CA THR A 27 -2.10 -1.31 6.71
C THR A 27 -2.21 -0.54 8.02
N ALA A 28 -2.33 -1.24 9.16
CA ALA A 28 -2.19 -0.62 10.48
C ALA A 28 -0.74 -0.63 10.98
N TYR A 29 0.16 -1.30 10.26
CA TYR A 29 1.57 -1.40 10.64
C TYR A 29 2.31 -0.09 10.41
N ASP A 30 3.28 0.18 11.28
CA ASP A 30 4.27 1.23 11.05
C ASP A 30 5.17 0.90 9.85
N ASP A 31 5.79 1.96 9.31
CA ASP A 31 6.56 1.94 8.06
C ASP A 31 7.74 0.94 8.06
N ASP A 32 8.27 0.60 9.23
CA ASP A 32 9.43 -0.28 9.40
C ASP A 32 9.04 -1.75 9.58
N HIS A 33 7.75 -2.08 9.53
CA HIS A 33 7.28 -3.45 9.70
C HIS A 33 7.67 -4.31 8.50
N ALA A 34 8.32 -5.46 8.74
CA ALA A 34 8.88 -6.32 7.70
C ALA A 34 7.87 -6.77 6.63
N ALA A 35 6.58 -6.91 7.00
CA ALA A 35 5.52 -7.22 6.05
C ALA A 35 5.33 -6.16 4.95
N LEU A 36 5.60 -4.88 5.24
CA LEU A 36 5.50 -3.80 4.26
C LEU A 36 6.66 -3.87 3.26
N SER A 37 7.88 -4.09 3.77
CA SER A 37 9.04 -4.34 2.92
C SER A 37 8.80 -5.55 2.02
N ALA A 38 8.29 -6.66 2.57
CA ALA A 38 7.98 -7.85 1.78
C ALA A 38 6.94 -7.58 0.68
N ALA A 39 5.89 -6.81 0.98
CA ALA A 39 4.88 -6.48 -0.03
C ALA A 39 5.43 -5.58 -1.15
N LEU A 40 6.28 -4.60 -0.82
CA LEU A 40 6.94 -3.76 -1.81
C LEU A 40 7.88 -4.58 -2.71
N HIS A 41 8.71 -5.46 -2.13
CA HIS A 41 9.55 -6.38 -2.90
C HIS A 41 8.73 -7.36 -3.75
N GLY A 42 7.53 -7.72 -3.29
CA GLY A 42 6.57 -8.53 -4.03
C GLY A 42 5.85 -7.81 -5.18
N GLY A 43 6.12 -6.53 -5.41
CA GLY A 43 5.55 -5.75 -6.51
C GLY A 43 4.34 -4.88 -6.15
N ALA A 44 4.09 -4.63 -4.86
CA ALA A 44 3.13 -3.61 -4.47
C ALA A 44 3.62 -2.24 -4.94
N HIS A 45 2.71 -1.41 -5.46
CA HIS A 45 3.00 -0.07 -5.96
C HIS A 45 3.04 0.96 -4.84
N GLY A 46 2.70 0.55 -3.62
CA GLY A 46 2.69 1.42 -2.46
C GLY A 46 2.16 0.74 -1.20
N CYS A 47 2.49 1.33 -0.06
CA CYS A 47 1.90 1.02 1.24
C CYS A 47 1.35 2.32 1.85
N LEU A 48 0.13 2.27 2.37
CA LEU A 48 -0.55 3.39 3.04
C LEU A 48 -1.01 2.94 4.42
N ARG A 49 -0.72 3.74 5.44
CA ARG A 49 -1.23 3.49 6.78
C ARG A 49 -2.74 3.74 6.84
N LYS A 50 -3.40 3.07 7.76
CA LYS A 50 -4.84 3.15 7.99
C LYS A 50 -5.30 4.41 8.72
N ASP A 51 -4.37 5.10 9.34
CA ASP A 51 -4.59 6.35 10.07
C ASP A 51 -4.17 7.58 9.26
N VAL A 52 -3.84 7.42 7.96
CA VAL A 52 -3.66 8.58 7.08
C VAL A 52 -4.96 9.36 6.95
N THR A 53 -4.85 10.67 6.78
CA THR A 53 -6.02 11.50 6.49
C THR A 53 -6.65 11.11 5.15
N ASP A 54 -7.96 11.34 4.99
CA ASP A 54 -8.65 11.11 3.71
C ASP A 54 -8.00 11.89 2.55
N THR A 55 -7.57 13.12 2.83
CA THR A 55 -6.86 13.97 1.86
C THR A 55 -5.54 13.31 1.43
N ASP A 56 -4.77 12.77 2.37
CA ASP A 56 -3.53 12.07 2.07
C ASP A 56 -3.79 10.75 1.32
N LEU A 57 -4.82 9.98 1.70
CA LEU A 57 -5.22 8.77 1.00
C LEU A 57 -5.50 9.06 -0.49
N VAL A 58 -6.28 10.10 -0.77
CA VAL A 58 -6.61 10.52 -2.13
C VAL A 58 -5.35 11.01 -2.87
N ALA A 59 -4.54 11.86 -2.23
CA ALA A 59 -3.32 12.40 -2.84
C ALA A 59 -2.31 11.31 -3.19
N GLN A 60 -2.10 10.34 -2.30
CA GLN A 60 -1.22 9.20 -2.54
C GLN A 60 -1.75 8.29 -3.63
N SER A 61 -3.06 7.99 -3.62
CA SER A 61 -3.69 7.17 -4.66
C SER A 61 -3.50 7.79 -6.05
N ARG A 62 -3.71 9.10 -6.18
CA ARG A 62 -3.47 9.84 -7.44
C ARG A 62 -2.01 9.78 -7.87
N ARG A 63 -1.06 9.93 -6.95
CA ARG A 63 0.38 9.79 -7.25
C ARG A 63 0.72 8.40 -7.78
N ILE A 64 0.20 7.35 -7.12
CA ILE A 64 0.42 5.97 -7.54
C ILE A 64 -0.16 5.75 -8.93
N VAL A 65 -1.33 6.30 -9.25
CA VAL A 65 -1.95 6.27 -10.60
C VAL A 65 -1.18 7.11 -11.64
N ALA A 66 -0.40 8.09 -11.22
CA ALA A 66 0.53 8.82 -12.09
C ALA A 66 1.88 8.09 -12.29
N GLY A 67 2.12 6.96 -11.61
CA GLY A 67 3.40 6.23 -11.66
C GLY A 67 4.46 6.81 -10.72
N GLY A 68 4.07 7.76 -9.86
CA GLY A 68 4.94 8.30 -8.82
C GLY A 68 5.07 7.35 -7.63
N PRO A 69 6.17 7.42 -6.88
CA PRO A 69 6.37 6.60 -5.69
C PRO A 69 5.40 7.01 -4.57
N THR A 70 4.97 6.05 -3.73
CA THR A 70 4.32 6.38 -2.47
C THR A 70 5.27 7.13 -1.55
N ARG A 71 4.81 8.27 -1.03
CA ARG A 71 5.53 8.99 0.02
C ARG A 71 4.98 8.57 1.38
N ARG A 72 5.87 8.29 2.33
CA ARG A 72 5.50 8.17 3.74
C ARG A 72 4.86 9.49 4.19
N SER A 73 3.70 9.40 4.81
CA SER A 73 3.08 10.55 5.48
C SER A 73 4.06 11.04 6.55
N PRO A 74 4.27 12.36 6.70
CA PRO A 74 4.95 12.87 7.88
C PRO A 74 4.21 12.34 9.11
N LYS A 75 4.94 11.84 10.11
CA LYS A 75 4.35 11.51 11.41
C LYS A 75 3.79 12.81 11.98
N SER A 76 2.50 13.07 11.84
CA SER A 76 1.85 14.20 12.49
C SER A 76 1.59 13.82 13.94
N TRP A 77 2.62 13.92 14.77
CA TRP A 77 2.42 14.00 16.20
C TRP A 77 2.33 15.49 16.53
N GLY A 78 1.13 15.94 16.90
CA GLY A 78 0.92 17.14 17.71
C GLY A 78 0.93 16.74 19.17
#